data_AF-A0A3B9G4E3-F1
#
_entry.id   AF-A0A3B9G4E3-F1
#
_cell.length_a   1.000
_cell.length_b   1.000
_cell.length_c   1.000
_cell.angle_alpha   90.00
_cell.angle_beta   90.00
_cell.angle_gamma   90.00
#
_symmetry.space_group_name_H-M   'P 1'
#
loop_
_entity.id
_entity.type
_entity.pdbx_description
1 polymer ?
#
loop_
_entity_poly.entity_id
_entity_poly.type
_entity_poly.pdbx_seq_one_letter_code
_entity_poly.pdbx_strand_id
1 'polypeptide(L)'
;MTKQKNRAEASVKDLNGYIESFPAHDWLLRYWYEHYNDMEIEYEAHYSKDTLTAQKYSLLLQRNPGFLPDYATEQDIEKLTEEDQKLYAEIEYSRLISRIDQMKEVNQLSYVFGVVTEHPYDRQNVLFISANPGDVRGNEEGQVYPIGSKLAMTEERQAAVLNAMSGEPGFSLNEDGTFLDYYYPVSFFDSHDVLIAVAMYIPEVELSFQDSVSMLGFMSVAFMILLSQLIRSGRTATAVLQEAYDSLCARNPEEMFITVWLGILDLTTGVMTCANAGHEYPMLRKAGGDIRADQ
;
A
#
# COMPACT_ATOMS: atom_id res chain seq x y z
N MET A 1 -0.05 15.65 -0.14
CA MET A 1 -0.92 14.46 -0.26
C MET A 1 -1.24 14.08 -1.72
N THR A 2 -1.74 14.97 -2.59
CA THR A 2 -2.08 14.60 -3.99
C THR A 2 -0.90 13.97 -4.74
N LYS A 3 0.32 14.49 -4.58
CA LYS A 3 1.51 13.93 -5.27
C LYS A 3 1.93 12.55 -4.75
N GLN A 4 1.91 12.32 -3.43
CA GLN A 4 2.26 11.01 -2.83
C GLN A 4 1.15 9.98 -3.03
N LYS A 5 -0.12 10.36 -2.84
CA LYS A 5 -1.28 9.52 -3.19
C LYS A 5 -1.22 9.13 -4.67
N ASN A 6 -1.07 10.10 -5.57
CA ASN A 6 -0.99 9.81 -7.00
C ASN A 6 0.24 8.94 -7.34
N ARG A 7 1.33 9.05 -6.58
CA ARG A 7 2.52 8.20 -6.76
C ARG A 7 2.27 6.77 -6.29
N ALA A 8 1.70 6.57 -5.10
CA ALA A 8 1.35 5.25 -4.59
C ALA A 8 0.32 4.58 -5.51
N GLU A 9 -0.73 5.30 -5.89
CA GLU A 9 -1.77 4.84 -6.81
C GLU A 9 -1.21 4.51 -8.21
N ALA A 10 -0.33 5.35 -8.76
CA ALA A 10 0.34 5.04 -10.02
C ALA A 10 1.24 3.80 -9.90
N SER A 11 1.98 3.67 -8.79
CA SER A 11 2.90 2.55 -8.59
C SER A 11 2.19 1.21 -8.47
N VAL A 12 1.08 1.14 -7.72
CA VAL A 12 0.27 -0.09 -7.64
C VAL A 12 -0.40 -0.41 -8.96
N LYS A 13 -0.84 0.60 -9.72
CA LYS A 13 -1.42 0.40 -11.06
C LYS A 13 -0.39 -0.13 -12.06
N ASP A 14 0.82 0.41 -12.04
CA ASP A 14 1.92 -0.07 -12.87
C ASP A 14 2.30 -1.51 -12.51
N LEU A 15 2.30 -1.84 -11.21
CA LEU A 15 2.62 -3.19 -10.76
C LEU A 15 1.51 -4.18 -11.11
N ASN A 16 0.24 -3.78 -10.93
CA ASN A 16 -0.90 -4.57 -11.36
C ASN A 16 -0.84 -4.82 -12.87
N GLY A 17 -0.57 -3.79 -13.68
CA GLY A 17 -0.42 -3.95 -15.13
C GLY A 17 0.74 -4.86 -15.53
N TYR A 18 1.82 -4.91 -14.73
CA TYR A 18 2.89 -5.89 -14.93
C TYR A 18 2.44 -7.31 -14.58
N ILE A 19 1.73 -7.51 -13.45
CA ILE A 19 1.18 -8.82 -13.08
C ILE A 19 0.20 -9.31 -14.15
N GLU A 20 -0.74 -8.45 -14.59
CA GLU A 20 -1.71 -8.77 -15.64
C GLU A 20 -1.05 -9.04 -17.01
N SER A 21 0.21 -8.62 -17.21
CA SER A 21 0.94 -8.91 -18.45
C SER A 21 1.30 -10.39 -18.61
N PHE A 22 1.31 -11.15 -17.52
CA PHE A 22 1.45 -12.60 -17.55
C PHE A 22 0.08 -13.25 -17.84
N PRO A 23 -0.08 -14.02 -18.93
CA PRO A 23 -1.37 -14.62 -19.26
C PRO A 23 -1.92 -15.57 -18.18
N ALA A 24 -1.04 -16.13 -17.34
CA ALA A 24 -1.38 -17.04 -16.25
C ALA A 24 -1.26 -16.39 -14.85
N HIS A 25 -1.41 -15.07 -14.72
CA HIS A 25 -1.26 -14.38 -13.42
C HIS A 25 -2.20 -14.91 -12.32
N ASP A 26 -3.47 -15.18 -12.64
CA ASP A 26 -4.41 -15.74 -11.66
C ASP A 26 -3.99 -17.14 -11.19
N TRP A 27 -3.49 -17.96 -12.12
CA TRP A 27 -2.92 -19.26 -11.80
C TRP A 27 -1.70 -19.12 -10.89
N LEU A 28 -0.78 -18.20 -11.19
CA LEU A 28 0.41 -17.94 -10.38
C LEU A 28 0.06 -17.46 -8.97
N LEU A 29 -0.84 -16.48 -8.83
CA LEU A 29 -1.26 -15.95 -7.53
C LEU A 29 -1.89 -17.04 -6.65
N ARG A 30 -2.75 -17.89 -7.24
CA ARG A 30 -3.33 -19.04 -6.54
C ARG A 30 -2.26 -20.08 -6.21
N TYR A 31 -1.41 -20.44 -7.16
CA TYR A 31 -0.38 -21.46 -6.97
C TYR A 31 0.59 -21.06 -5.84
N TRP A 32 1.05 -19.82 -5.83
CA TRP A 32 1.91 -19.30 -4.76
C TRP A 32 1.21 -19.34 -3.41
N TYR A 33 -0.09 -19.00 -3.36
CA TYR A 33 -0.88 -19.06 -2.13
C TYR A 33 -1.04 -20.49 -1.59
N GLU A 34 -1.23 -21.47 -2.46
CA GLU A 34 -1.51 -22.86 -2.07
C GLU A 34 -0.22 -23.66 -1.80
N HIS A 35 0.87 -23.35 -2.51
CA HIS A 35 2.08 -24.17 -2.56
C HIS A 35 3.32 -23.52 -1.95
N TYR A 36 3.22 -22.35 -1.29
CA TYR A 36 4.40 -21.66 -0.74
C TYR A 36 5.30 -22.51 0.16
N ASN A 37 4.75 -23.49 0.87
CA ASN A 37 5.55 -24.38 1.74
C ASN A 37 6.44 -25.34 0.95
N ASP A 38 6.06 -25.66 -0.28
CA ASP A 38 6.75 -26.63 -1.12
C ASP A 38 7.70 -25.95 -2.12
N MET A 39 7.67 -24.61 -2.22
CA MET A 39 8.51 -23.83 -3.14
C MET A 39 9.90 -23.54 -2.58
N GLU A 40 10.90 -23.59 -3.45
CA GLU A 40 12.28 -23.21 -3.21
C GLU A 40 12.51 -21.81 -3.78
N ILE A 41 12.13 -20.79 -3.01
CA ILE A 41 12.20 -19.39 -3.44
C ILE A 41 13.60 -18.80 -3.24
N GLU A 42 14.13 -18.24 -4.32
CA GLU A 42 15.41 -17.54 -4.31
C GLU A 42 15.18 -16.03 -4.38
N TYR A 43 15.66 -15.31 -3.36
CA TYR A 43 15.56 -13.86 -3.25
C TYR A 43 16.82 -13.19 -3.81
N GLU A 44 17.05 -13.37 -5.11
CA GLU A 44 18.23 -12.87 -5.78
C GLU A 44 18.09 -11.37 -6.08
N ALA A 45 19.04 -10.56 -5.61
CA ALA A 45 19.00 -9.10 -5.80
C ALA A 45 19.10 -8.70 -7.30
N HIS A 46 19.77 -9.50 -8.12
CA HIS A 46 19.97 -9.23 -9.54
C HIS A 46 19.92 -10.51 -10.37
N TYR A 47 19.09 -10.52 -11.41
CA TYR A 47 19.07 -11.60 -12.38
C TYR A 47 20.35 -11.60 -13.24
N SER A 48 21.05 -12.73 -13.28
CA SER A 48 22.23 -12.95 -14.11
C SER A 48 22.23 -14.38 -14.65
N LYS A 49 23.10 -14.71 -15.61
CA LYS A 49 23.13 -16.08 -16.18
C LYS A 49 23.58 -17.14 -15.17
N ASP A 50 24.29 -16.72 -14.12
CA ASP A 50 24.82 -17.61 -13.09
C ASP A 50 23.85 -17.80 -11.92
N THR A 51 22.72 -17.09 -11.92
CA THR A 51 21.72 -17.19 -10.86
C THR A 51 20.99 -18.53 -10.88
N LEU A 52 20.50 -18.97 -9.71
CA LEU A 52 19.72 -20.19 -9.62
C LEU A 52 18.41 -20.04 -10.41
N THR A 53 17.80 -18.85 -10.43
CA THR A 53 16.63 -18.57 -11.28
C THR A 53 16.93 -18.82 -12.77
N ALA A 54 18.10 -18.40 -13.28
CA ALA A 54 18.48 -18.65 -14.66
C ALA A 54 18.76 -20.13 -14.96
N GLN A 55 19.28 -20.86 -13.97
CA GLN A 55 19.47 -22.32 -14.06
C GLN A 55 18.12 -23.05 -14.08
N LYS A 56 17.20 -22.70 -13.19
CA LYS A 56 15.81 -23.19 -13.17
C LYS A 56 15.11 -22.94 -14.50
N TYR A 57 15.24 -21.72 -15.04
CA TYR A 57 14.70 -21.36 -16.36
C TYR A 57 15.26 -22.23 -17.49
N SER A 58 16.58 -22.43 -17.50
CA SER A 58 17.24 -23.27 -18.51
C SER A 58 16.79 -24.73 -18.41
N LEU A 59 16.62 -25.25 -17.20
CA LEU A 59 16.13 -26.61 -16.95
C LEU A 59 14.68 -26.79 -17.42
N LEU A 60 13.80 -25.82 -17.14
CA LEU A 60 12.40 -25.84 -17.57
C LEU A 60 12.30 -25.96 -19.10
N LEU A 61 13.06 -25.15 -19.84
CA LEU A 61 13.08 -25.18 -21.30
C LEU A 61 13.72 -26.45 -21.87
N GLN A 62 14.71 -27.01 -21.18
CA GLN A 62 15.31 -28.28 -21.59
C GLN A 62 14.32 -29.45 -21.46
N ARG A 63 13.54 -29.48 -20.37
CA ARG A 63 12.53 -30.51 -20.10
C ARG A 63 11.28 -30.35 -20.97
N ASN A 64 10.95 -29.12 -21.34
CA ASN A 64 9.76 -28.79 -22.11
C ASN A 64 10.10 -28.03 -23.40
N PRO A 65 10.70 -28.70 -24.40
CA PRO A 65 11.07 -28.04 -25.67
C PRO A 65 9.86 -27.40 -26.35
N GLY A 66 9.96 -26.10 -26.64
CA GLY A 66 8.90 -25.33 -27.30
C GLY A 66 7.90 -24.68 -26.34
N PHE A 67 8.01 -24.92 -25.03
CA PHE A 67 7.28 -24.13 -24.04
C PHE A 67 7.77 -22.67 -24.07
N LEU A 68 6.84 -21.73 -23.97
CA LEU A 68 7.09 -20.29 -24.01
C LEU A 68 6.66 -19.66 -22.67
N PRO A 69 7.53 -19.64 -21.64
CA PRO A 69 7.18 -19.21 -20.28
C PRO A 69 6.51 -17.83 -20.21
N ASP A 70 7.04 -16.87 -20.97
CA ASP A 70 6.58 -15.48 -20.96
C ASP A 70 5.15 -15.29 -21.54
N TYR A 71 4.63 -16.31 -22.24
CA TYR A 71 3.31 -16.29 -22.88
C TYR A 71 2.44 -17.50 -22.47
N ALA A 72 2.88 -18.26 -21.47
CA ALA A 72 2.19 -19.47 -21.07
C ALA A 72 0.81 -19.12 -20.47
N THR A 73 -0.23 -19.79 -20.97
CA THR A 73 -1.56 -19.74 -20.36
C THR A 73 -1.66 -20.79 -19.26
N GLU A 74 -2.68 -20.68 -18.40
CA GLU A 74 -3.01 -21.72 -17.41
C GLU A 74 -3.08 -23.12 -18.05
N GLN A 75 -3.74 -23.25 -19.20
CA GLN A 75 -3.84 -24.51 -19.93
C GLN A 75 -2.50 -25.05 -20.43
N ASP A 76 -1.52 -24.19 -20.69
CA ASP A 76 -0.19 -24.62 -21.11
C ASP A 76 0.63 -25.11 -19.92
N ILE A 77 0.45 -24.47 -18.75
CA ILE A 77 1.10 -24.82 -17.50
C ILE A 77 0.55 -26.14 -16.97
N GLU A 78 -0.77 -26.37 -17.01
CA GLU A 78 -1.42 -27.61 -16.57
C GLU A 78 -0.97 -28.85 -17.37
N LYS A 79 -0.42 -28.68 -18.58
CA LYS A 79 0.15 -29.78 -19.38
C LYS A 79 1.55 -30.18 -18.90
N LEU A 80 2.23 -29.34 -18.12
CA LEU A 80 3.53 -29.63 -17.54
C LEU A 80 3.39 -30.65 -16.41
N THR A 81 4.51 -31.30 -16.08
CA THR A 81 4.60 -32.13 -14.88
C THR A 81 4.46 -31.26 -13.62
N GLU A 82 4.02 -31.83 -12.49
CA GLU A 82 3.92 -31.08 -11.22
C GLU A 82 5.26 -30.43 -10.82
N GLU A 83 6.37 -31.11 -11.09
CA GLU A 83 7.72 -30.58 -10.85
C GLU A 83 8.01 -29.36 -11.73
N ASP A 84 7.60 -29.38 -13.00
CA ASP A 84 7.82 -28.26 -13.92
C ASP A 84 6.81 -27.12 -13.72
N GLN A 85 5.60 -27.40 -13.19
CA GLN A 85 4.67 -26.37 -12.72
C GLN A 85 5.24 -25.61 -11.52
N LYS A 86 5.77 -26.34 -10.53
CA LYS A 86 6.51 -25.77 -9.40
C LYS A 86 7.68 -24.93 -9.89
N LEU A 87 8.48 -25.47 -10.80
CA LEU A 87 9.64 -24.78 -11.37
C LEU A 87 9.24 -23.47 -12.07
N TYR A 88 8.17 -23.49 -12.86
CA TYR A 88 7.62 -22.29 -13.51
C TYR A 88 7.18 -21.25 -12.48
N ALA A 89 6.43 -21.66 -11.45
CA ALA A 89 5.95 -20.77 -10.41
C ALA A 89 7.11 -20.10 -9.62
N GLU A 90 8.16 -20.84 -9.29
CA GLU A 90 9.35 -20.31 -8.61
C GLU A 90 10.09 -19.28 -9.47
N ILE A 91 10.27 -19.57 -10.77
CA ILE A 91 10.92 -18.65 -11.72
C ILE A 91 10.15 -17.34 -11.80
N GLU A 92 8.83 -17.41 -12.00
CA GLU A 92 8.01 -16.21 -12.15
C GLU A 92 7.90 -15.44 -10.84
N TYR A 93 7.93 -16.12 -9.69
CA TYR A 93 8.03 -15.46 -8.39
C TYR A 93 9.32 -14.63 -8.26
N SER A 94 10.48 -15.22 -8.57
CA SER A 94 11.77 -14.51 -8.49
C SER A 94 11.85 -13.34 -9.49
N ARG A 95 11.25 -13.48 -10.67
CA ARG A 95 11.11 -12.38 -11.66
C ARG A 95 10.23 -11.26 -11.13
N LEU A 96 9.08 -11.59 -10.53
CA LEU A 96 8.17 -10.63 -9.92
C LEU A 96 8.86 -9.83 -8.81
N ILE A 97 9.54 -10.50 -7.86
CA ILE A 97 10.29 -9.82 -6.79
C ILE A 97 11.33 -8.86 -7.37
N SER A 98 12.13 -9.33 -8.34
CA SER A 98 13.14 -8.49 -9.00
C SER A 98 12.52 -7.24 -9.63
N ARG A 99 11.35 -7.38 -10.25
CA ARG A 99 10.64 -6.25 -10.85
C ARG A 99 10.09 -5.30 -9.79
N ILE A 100 9.53 -5.82 -8.72
CA ILE A 100 8.99 -5.04 -7.60
C ILE A 100 10.11 -4.20 -6.97
N ASP A 101 11.28 -4.80 -6.71
CA ASP A 101 12.41 -4.08 -6.10
C ASP A 101 12.89 -2.93 -7.01
N GLN A 102 12.98 -3.15 -8.32
CA GLN A 102 13.29 -2.09 -9.29
C GLN A 102 12.22 -0.97 -9.29
N MET A 103 10.94 -1.34 -9.29
CA MET A 103 9.84 -0.38 -9.28
C MET A 103 9.82 0.45 -8.00
N LYS A 104 10.12 -0.19 -6.86
CA LYS A 104 10.24 0.47 -5.56
C LYS A 104 11.36 1.50 -5.57
N GLU A 105 12.54 1.17 -6.10
CA GLU A 105 13.67 2.11 -6.21
C GLU A 105 13.32 3.33 -7.08
N VAL A 106 12.77 3.10 -8.27
CA VAL A 106 12.37 4.17 -9.21
C VAL A 106 11.30 5.07 -8.60
N ASN A 107 10.34 4.47 -7.89
CA ASN A 107 9.24 5.19 -7.25
C ASN A 107 9.54 5.61 -5.80
N GLN A 108 10.77 5.45 -5.31
CA GLN A 108 11.18 5.80 -3.94
C GLN A 108 10.14 5.37 -2.89
N LEU A 109 9.61 4.16 -3.06
CA LEU A 109 8.68 3.55 -2.11
C LEU A 109 9.48 2.85 -1.01
N SER A 110 8.89 2.70 0.18
CA SER A 110 9.60 2.06 1.28
C SER A 110 9.45 0.54 1.21
N TYR A 111 8.20 0.07 1.08
CA TYR A 111 7.91 -1.32 0.78
C TYR A 111 6.73 -1.44 -0.17
N VAL A 112 6.73 -2.51 -0.96
CA VAL A 112 5.61 -2.97 -1.76
C VAL A 112 5.37 -4.43 -1.41
N PHE A 113 4.14 -4.79 -1.09
CA PHE A 113 3.80 -6.14 -0.68
C PHE A 113 2.47 -6.58 -1.26
N GLY A 114 2.35 -7.88 -1.53
CA GLY A 114 1.13 -8.55 -1.98
C GLY A 114 0.60 -9.42 -0.88
N VAL A 115 -0.71 -9.37 -0.65
CA VAL A 115 -1.40 -10.14 0.39
C VAL A 115 -2.64 -10.82 -0.16
N VAL A 116 -2.94 -11.97 0.43
CA VAL A 116 -4.20 -12.68 0.28
C VAL A 116 -4.96 -12.60 1.59
N THR A 117 -6.23 -12.21 1.53
CA THR A 117 -7.09 -12.08 2.70
C THR A 117 -8.50 -12.52 2.36
N GLU A 118 -9.29 -12.85 3.38
CA GLU A 118 -10.70 -13.22 3.23
C GLU A 118 -11.55 -12.42 4.21
N HIS A 119 -12.83 -12.20 3.93
CA HIS A 119 -13.75 -11.57 4.88
C HIS A 119 -13.85 -12.40 6.17
N PRO A 120 -13.72 -11.82 7.38
CA PRO A 120 -13.90 -10.41 7.73
C PRO A 120 -12.61 -9.55 7.71
N TYR A 121 -11.57 -9.99 7.02
CA TYR A 121 -10.26 -9.33 6.89
C TYR A 121 -9.43 -9.29 8.18
N ASP A 122 -9.70 -10.20 9.12
CA ASP A 122 -9.00 -10.29 10.40
C ASP A 122 -7.58 -10.87 10.29
N ARG A 123 -7.24 -11.45 9.14
CA ARG A 123 -5.92 -12.02 8.83
C ARG A 123 -5.54 -11.76 7.39
N GLN A 124 -4.25 -11.51 7.16
CA GLN A 124 -3.66 -11.46 5.82
C GLN A 124 -2.50 -12.45 5.71
N ASN A 125 -2.40 -13.11 4.57
CA ASN A 125 -1.32 -14.02 4.21
C ASN A 125 -0.42 -13.31 3.19
N VAL A 126 0.85 -13.16 3.53
CA VAL A 126 1.82 -12.48 2.64
C VAL A 126 2.12 -13.37 1.44
N LEU A 127 1.92 -12.85 0.23
CA LEU A 127 2.38 -13.49 -1.01
C LEU A 127 3.81 -13.06 -1.34
N PHE A 128 4.08 -11.77 -1.33
CA PHE A 128 5.39 -11.22 -1.64
C PHE A 128 5.61 -9.90 -0.92
N ILE A 129 6.86 -9.52 -0.73
CA ILE A 129 7.26 -8.22 -0.20
C ILE A 129 8.62 -7.85 -0.77
N SER A 130 8.74 -6.59 -1.18
CA SER A 130 9.99 -5.98 -1.62
C SER A 130 11.00 -5.91 -0.49
N ALA A 131 12.30 -5.95 -0.80
CA ALA A 131 13.36 -5.84 0.19
C ALA A 131 14.38 -4.77 -0.18
N ASN A 132 14.99 -4.12 0.81
CA ASN A 132 16.17 -3.28 0.65
C ASN A 132 17.45 -4.09 0.91
N PRO A 133 18.60 -3.67 0.36
CA PRO A 133 19.88 -4.23 0.74
C PRO A 133 20.10 -4.15 2.25
N GLY A 134 20.27 -5.30 2.90
CA GLY A 134 20.50 -5.41 4.35
C GLY A 134 19.24 -5.66 5.18
N ASP A 135 18.06 -5.68 4.57
CA ASP A 135 16.83 -6.05 5.28
C ASP A 135 16.89 -7.49 5.78
N VAL A 136 16.37 -7.71 6.98
CA VAL A 136 16.26 -9.03 7.59
C VAL A 136 14.93 -9.65 7.18
N ARG A 137 14.97 -10.88 6.65
CA ARG A 137 13.76 -11.67 6.43
C ARG A 137 13.37 -12.40 7.71
N GLY A 138 12.10 -12.27 8.09
CA GLY A 138 11.57 -12.92 9.29
C GLY A 138 10.12 -12.53 9.57
N ASN A 139 9.65 -12.84 10.76
CA ASN A 139 8.24 -12.70 11.15
C ASN A 139 8.00 -11.61 12.21
N GLU A 140 9.01 -10.78 12.46
CA GLU A 140 8.89 -9.66 13.40
C GLU A 140 8.49 -8.37 12.66
N GLU A 141 7.93 -7.42 13.40
CA GLU A 141 7.53 -6.13 12.83
C GLU A 141 8.73 -5.39 12.23
N GLY A 142 8.53 -4.79 11.05
CA GLY A 142 9.59 -4.12 10.30
C GLY A 142 10.53 -5.05 9.52
N GLN A 143 10.39 -6.38 9.63
CA GLN A 143 11.13 -7.34 8.80
C GLN A 143 10.44 -7.59 7.47
N VAL A 144 11.20 -8.15 6.53
CA VAL A 144 10.69 -8.58 5.24
C VAL A 144 10.08 -9.97 5.38
N TYR A 145 8.75 -10.02 5.50
CA TYR A 145 8.00 -11.24 5.69
C TYR A 145 8.22 -12.28 4.57
N PRO A 146 8.57 -13.53 4.89
CA PRO A 146 8.55 -14.62 3.92
C PRO A 146 7.15 -14.83 3.32
N ILE A 147 7.10 -15.40 2.12
CA ILE A 147 5.83 -15.87 1.55
C ILE A 147 5.15 -16.85 2.52
N GLY A 148 3.83 -16.75 2.64
CA GLY A 148 3.02 -17.56 3.55
C GLY A 148 2.97 -17.04 5.00
N SER A 149 3.70 -15.97 5.32
CA SER A 149 3.61 -15.34 6.64
C SER A 149 2.20 -14.87 6.91
N LYS A 150 1.68 -15.19 8.10
CA LYS A 150 0.31 -14.86 8.51
C LYS A 150 0.34 -13.69 9.49
N LEU A 151 -0.31 -12.59 9.13
CA LEU A 151 -0.34 -11.38 9.93
C LEU A 151 -1.77 -11.14 10.43
N ALA A 152 -1.89 -10.87 11.72
CA ALA A 152 -3.14 -10.40 12.30
C ALA A 152 -3.43 -8.96 11.85
N MET A 153 -4.70 -8.64 11.63
CA MET A 153 -5.12 -7.33 11.14
C MET A 153 -5.78 -6.54 12.25
N THR A 154 -5.29 -5.33 12.51
CA THR A 154 -5.95 -4.36 13.39
C THR A 154 -7.29 -3.93 12.80
N GLU A 155 -8.20 -3.41 13.63
CA GLU A 155 -9.47 -2.86 13.15
C GLU A 155 -9.27 -1.73 12.12
N GLU A 156 -8.20 -0.93 12.27
CA GLU A 156 -7.84 0.13 11.31
C GLU A 156 -7.45 -0.45 9.95
N ARG A 157 -6.59 -1.48 9.93
CA ARG A 157 -6.19 -2.15 8.68
C ARG A 157 -7.37 -2.87 8.03
N GLN A 158 -8.25 -3.51 8.81
CA GLN A 158 -9.49 -4.10 8.31
C GLN A 158 -10.38 -3.06 7.61
N ALA A 159 -10.56 -1.89 8.25
CA ALA A 159 -11.31 -0.79 7.65
C ALA A 159 -10.65 -0.24 6.38
N ALA A 160 -9.32 -0.20 6.32
CA ALA A 160 -8.58 0.20 5.14
C ALA A 160 -8.81 -0.76 3.96
N VAL A 161 -8.73 -2.07 4.20
CA VAL A 161 -9.03 -3.11 3.20
C VAL A 161 -10.48 -2.99 2.74
N LEU A 162 -11.45 -2.86 3.66
CA LEU A 162 -12.86 -2.67 3.32
C LEU A 162 -13.09 -1.46 2.41
N ASN A 163 -12.45 -0.32 2.71
CA ASN A 163 -12.51 0.87 1.86
C ASN A 163 -11.93 0.59 0.47
N ALA A 164 -10.76 -0.06 0.41
CA ALA A 164 -10.13 -0.43 -0.87
C ALA A 164 -11.07 -1.30 -1.73
N MET A 165 -11.70 -2.30 -1.11
CA MET A 165 -12.65 -3.21 -1.77
C MET A 165 -13.91 -2.49 -2.24
N SER A 166 -14.34 -1.41 -1.58
CA SER A 166 -15.47 -0.58 -2.01
C SER A 166 -15.12 0.46 -3.08
N GLY A 167 -13.87 0.49 -3.56
CA GLY A 167 -13.38 1.49 -4.53
C GLY A 167 -12.99 2.83 -3.90
N GLU A 168 -13.00 2.92 -2.57
CA GLU A 168 -12.51 4.08 -1.83
C GLU A 168 -11.00 3.91 -1.52
N PRO A 169 -10.25 4.99 -1.25
CA PRO A 169 -8.85 4.85 -0.89
C PRO A 169 -8.67 4.12 0.45
N GLY A 170 -8.04 2.94 0.42
CA GLY A 170 -7.73 2.14 1.60
C GLY A 170 -6.40 2.49 2.22
N PHE A 171 -6.39 3.40 3.20
CA PHE A 171 -5.19 3.78 3.94
C PHE A 171 -5.23 3.26 5.38
N SER A 172 -4.10 2.75 5.87
CA SER A 172 -3.91 2.42 7.29
C SER A 172 -2.55 2.88 7.76
N LEU A 173 -2.48 3.43 8.96
CA LEU A 173 -1.22 3.61 9.66
C LEU A 173 -0.81 2.27 10.30
N ASN A 174 0.50 2.01 10.42
CA ASN A 174 0.99 0.92 11.26
C ASN A 174 1.03 1.33 12.74
N GLU A 175 1.30 0.38 13.65
CA GLU A 175 1.12 0.60 15.10
C GLU A 175 2.04 1.69 15.68
N ASP A 176 3.28 1.78 15.20
CA ASP A 176 4.24 2.79 15.64
C ASP A 176 4.09 4.15 14.91
N GLY A 177 3.26 4.22 13.87
CA GLY A 177 3.02 5.43 13.10
C GLY A 177 4.08 5.77 12.06
N THR A 178 5.07 4.90 11.84
CA THR A 178 6.19 5.12 10.92
C THR A 178 5.86 4.78 9.46
N PHE A 179 4.79 4.05 9.19
CA PHE A 179 4.39 3.68 7.83
C PHE A 179 2.90 3.94 7.58
N LEU A 180 2.62 4.51 6.41
CA LEU A 180 1.28 4.61 5.84
C LEU A 180 1.14 3.59 4.71
N ASP A 181 0.31 2.58 4.95
CA ASP A 181 -0.04 1.55 3.98
C ASP A 181 -1.18 2.04 3.07
N TYR A 182 -1.04 1.84 1.76
CA TYR A 182 -2.09 2.06 0.77
C TYR A 182 -2.44 0.74 0.08
N TYR A 183 -3.66 0.27 0.25
CA TYR A 183 -4.17 -1.00 -0.29
C TYR A 183 -4.89 -0.81 -1.64
N TYR A 184 -4.66 -1.75 -2.55
CA TYR A 184 -5.22 -1.79 -3.89
C TYR A 184 -5.61 -3.23 -4.26
N PRO A 185 -6.91 -3.53 -4.49
CA PRO A 185 -7.35 -4.86 -4.90
C PRO A 185 -6.87 -5.17 -6.33
N VAL A 186 -6.42 -6.41 -6.55
CA VAL A 186 -5.86 -6.82 -7.86
C VAL A 186 -6.51 -8.04 -8.47
N SER A 187 -6.86 -9.04 -7.67
CA SER A 187 -7.50 -10.26 -8.16
C SER A 187 -8.35 -10.88 -7.07
N PHE A 188 -9.15 -11.87 -7.45
CA PHE A 188 -10.00 -12.64 -6.57
C PHE A 188 -10.06 -14.08 -7.07
N PHE A 189 -9.85 -15.04 -6.16
CA PHE A 189 -10.05 -16.45 -6.46
C PHE A 189 -10.74 -17.16 -5.29
N ASP A 190 -11.72 -18.00 -5.61
CA ASP A 190 -12.57 -18.73 -4.66
C ASP A 190 -13.29 -17.83 -3.66
N SER A 191 -12.65 -17.54 -2.52
CA SER A 191 -13.10 -16.65 -1.45
C SER A 191 -12.02 -15.70 -0.96
N HIS A 192 -10.91 -15.63 -1.69
CA HIS A 192 -9.70 -14.91 -1.33
C HIS A 192 -9.59 -13.63 -2.19
N ASP A 193 -9.55 -12.49 -1.51
CA ASP A 193 -9.19 -11.22 -2.09
C ASP A 193 -7.67 -11.09 -2.13
N VAL A 194 -7.14 -10.75 -3.31
CA VAL A 194 -5.72 -10.46 -3.50
C VAL A 194 -5.55 -8.95 -3.58
N LEU A 195 -4.68 -8.40 -2.73
CA LEU A 195 -4.36 -6.99 -2.71
C LEU A 195 -2.87 -6.76 -2.88
N ILE A 196 -2.52 -5.68 -3.55
CA ILE A 196 -1.19 -5.06 -3.45
C ILE A 196 -1.30 -3.92 -2.45
N ALA A 197 -0.30 -3.76 -1.62
CA ALA A 197 -0.15 -2.62 -0.75
C ALA A 197 1.23 -2.00 -0.89
N VAL A 198 1.28 -0.68 -0.70
CA VAL A 198 2.52 0.09 -0.67
C VAL A 198 2.64 0.75 0.70
N ALA A 199 3.73 0.45 1.40
CA ALA A 199 4.09 1.16 2.61
C ALA A 199 4.93 2.38 2.25
N MET A 200 4.50 3.54 2.71
CA MET A 200 5.24 4.79 2.63
C MET A 200 5.79 5.12 3.99
N TYR A 201 7.12 5.23 4.11
CA TYR A 201 7.76 5.70 5.33
C TYR A 201 7.32 7.13 5.62
N ILE A 202 6.73 7.30 6.80
CA ILE A 202 6.53 8.56 7.48
C ILE A 202 7.71 8.67 8.45
N PRO A 203 8.70 9.52 8.16
CA PRO A 203 9.85 9.65 9.03
C PRO A 203 9.47 9.92 10.47
N GLU A 204 9.91 9.03 11.37
CA GLU A 204 10.09 9.36 12.77
C GLU A 204 11.10 10.51 12.80
N VAL A 205 10.63 11.69 13.17
CA VAL A 205 11.48 12.85 13.24
C VAL A 205 12.31 12.73 14.52
N GLU A 206 13.47 12.10 14.41
CA GLU A 206 14.58 12.56 15.25
C GLU A 206 14.91 13.98 14.78
N LEU A 207 14.56 14.93 15.63
CA LEU A 207 14.67 16.37 15.40
C LEU A 207 16.12 16.81 15.16
N SER A 208 16.57 16.68 13.93
CA SER A 208 17.61 17.54 13.37
C SER A 208 17.07 18.21 12.11
N PHE A 209 16.12 19.13 12.28
CA PHE A 209 15.65 19.97 11.19
C PHE A 209 16.77 20.94 10.81
N GLN A 210 17.42 20.70 9.67
CA GLN A 210 18.23 21.74 9.04
C GLN A 210 17.38 22.69 8.19
N ASP A 211 16.19 22.29 7.71
CA ASP A 211 15.35 23.12 6.84
C ASP A 211 13.84 23.08 7.16
N SER A 212 13.22 24.27 7.29
CA SER A 212 11.82 24.51 7.70
C SER A 212 10.74 24.03 6.70
N VAL A 213 11.11 23.80 5.44
CA VAL A 213 10.19 23.35 4.38
C VAL A 213 9.75 21.90 4.58
N SER A 214 10.68 21.03 4.99
CA SER A 214 10.41 19.61 5.21
C SER A 214 9.49 19.39 6.41
N MET A 215 9.69 20.19 7.46
CA MET A 215 8.88 20.15 8.67
C MET A 215 7.42 20.57 8.35
N LEU A 216 7.22 21.62 7.54
CA LEU A 216 5.88 22.07 7.17
C LEU A 216 5.13 21.00 6.38
N GLY A 217 5.84 20.28 5.51
CA GLY A 217 5.31 19.14 4.76
C GLY A 217 4.85 18.00 5.66
N PHE A 218 5.67 17.63 6.65
CA PHE A 218 5.34 16.60 7.65
C PHE A 218 4.10 16.99 8.46
N MET A 219 4.10 18.17 9.07
CA MET A 219 3.00 18.68 9.88
C MET A 219 1.70 18.66 9.07
N SER A 220 1.73 19.12 7.81
CA SER A 220 0.56 19.15 6.94
C SER A 220 -0.04 17.77 6.69
N VAL A 221 0.79 16.74 6.48
CA VAL A 221 0.34 15.37 6.23
C VAL A 221 -0.26 14.76 7.50
N ALA A 222 0.46 14.85 8.62
CA ALA A 222 -0.01 14.29 9.88
C ALA A 222 -1.32 14.96 10.35
N PHE A 223 -1.45 16.27 10.18
CA PHE A 223 -2.67 17.01 10.50
C PHE A 223 -3.85 16.57 9.63
N MET A 224 -3.65 16.41 8.32
CA MET A 224 -4.69 15.93 7.42
C MET A 224 -5.18 14.52 7.75
N ILE A 225 -4.27 13.61 8.15
CA ILE A 225 -4.62 12.25 8.58
C ILE A 225 -5.49 12.30 9.84
N LEU A 226 -5.03 13.03 10.88
CA LEU A 226 -5.78 13.21 12.12
C LEU A 226 -7.16 13.82 11.88
N LEU A 227 -7.28 14.84 11.02
CA LEU A 227 -8.57 15.39 10.63
C LEU A 227 -9.48 14.33 10.01
N SER A 228 -8.98 13.55 9.06
CA SER A 228 -9.79 12.56 8.35
C SER A 228 -10.35 11.48 9.28
N GLN A 229 -9.57 11.07 10.29
CA GLN A 229 -10.00 10.12 11.31
C GLN A 229 -11.04 10.75 12.26
N LEU A 230 -10.74 11.94 12.78
CA LEU A 230 -11.59 12.61 13.77
C LEU A 230 -12.94 13.06 13.21
N ILE A 231 -13.01 13.48 11.95
CA ILE A 231 -14.26 13.86 11.28
C ILE A 231 -15.22 12.65 11.20
N ARG A 232 -14.70 11.44 10.95
CA ARG A 232 -15.51 10.21 10.86
C ARG A 232 -16.13 9.80 12.19
N SER A 233 -15.61 10.30 13.32
CA SER A 233 -16.17 10.04 14.65
C SER A 233 -17.42 10.87 14.98
N GLY A 234 -17.91 11.69 14.05
CA GLY A 234 -19.13 12.50 14.24
C GLY A 234 -18.94 13.70 15.18
N ARG A 235 -17.69 14.07 15.46
CA ARG A 235 -17.33 15.23 16.30
C ARG A 235 -17.56 16.55 15.56
N THR A 236 -17.69 17.63 16.33
CA THR A 236 -17.82 18.99 15.78
C THR A 236 -16.49 19.46 15.16
N ALA A 237 -16.55 20.39 14.20
CA ALA A 237 -15.35 20.95 13.56
C ALA A 237 -14.33 21.50 14.57
N THR A 238 -14.79 22.15 15.64
CA THR A 238 -13.92 22.66 16.72
C THR A 238 -13.23 21.52 17.49
N ALA A 239 -13.97 20.47 17.87
CA ALA A 239 -13.39 19.35 18.62
C ALA A 239 -12.36 18.59 17.78
N VAL A 240 -12.67 18.37 16.50
CA VAL A 240 -11.76 17.78 15.52
C VAL A 240 -10.46 18.58 15.43
N LEU A 241 -10.55 19.91 15.24
CA LEU A 241 -9.36 20.76 15.13
C LEU A 241 -8.54 20.78 16.42
N GLN A 242 -9.20 20.86 17.58
CA GLN A 242 -8.52 20.92 18.88
C GLN A 242 -7.71 19.65 19.14
N GLU A 243 -8.30 18.48 18.92
CA GLU A 243 -7.66 17.19 19.18
C GLU A 243 -6.55 16.89 18.17
N ALA A 244 -6.73 17.26 16.90
CA ALA A 244 -5.66 17.19 15.90
C ALA A 244 -4.49 18.11 16.28
N TYR A 245 -4.78 19.32 16.75
CA TYR A 245 -3.77 20.28 17.21
C TYR A 245 -3.02 19.76 18.44
N ASP A 246 -3.73 19.32 19.48
CA ASP A 246 -3.13 18.80 20.72
C ASP A 246 -2.22 17.59 20.44
N SER A 247 -2.66 16.68 19.56
CA SER A 247 -1.90 15.49 19.16
C SER A 247 -0.58 15.84 18.46
N LEU A 248 -0.58 16.91 17.67
CA LEU A 248 0.60 17.36 16.93
C LEU A 248 1.52 18.25 17.76
N CYS A 249 0.97 19.13 18.58
CA CYS A 249 1.72 19.99 19.48
C CYS A 249 2.52 19.19 20.52
N ALA A 250 1.96 18.08 21.01
CA ALA A 250 2.68 17.18 21.91
C ALA A 250 3.98 16.62 21.30
N ARG A 251 4.12 16.68 19.96
CA ARG A 251 5.24 16.11 19.19
C ARG A 251 5.96 17.16 18.33
N ASN A 252 5.74 18.46 18.56
CA ASN A 252 6.25 19.56 17.73
C ASN A 252 7.04 20.60 18.56
N PRO A 253 8.35 20.41 18.77
CA PRO A 253 9.19 21.34 19.52
C PRO A 253 9.64 22.58 18.70
N GLU A 254 9.38 22.62 17.39
CA GLU A 254 9.67 23.77 16.52
C GLU A 254 8.54 24.82 16.51
N GLU A 255 7.51 24.63 17.35
CA GLU A 255 6.33 25.52 17.47
C GLU A 255 5.62 25.84 16.16
N MET A 256 5.82 25.04 15.12
CA MET A 256 5.21 25.31 13.82
C MET A 256 3.71 25.03 13.83
N PHE A 257 2.94 25.90 13.19
CA PHE A 257 1.50 25.77 13.12
C PHE A 257 1.04 25.64 11.68
N ILE A 258 -0.07 24.93 11.50
CA ILE A 258 -0.79 24.86 10.22
C ILE A 258 -1.99 25.77 10.34
N THR A 259 -2.25 26.54 9.29
CA THR A 259 -3.49 27.29 9.18
C THR A 259 -4.53 26.44 8.47
N VAL A 260 -5.73 26.34 9.04
CA VAL A 260 -6.82 25.56 8.43
C VAL A 260 -8.18 26.21 8.67
N TRP A 261 -9.07 26.06 7.70
CA TRP A 261 -10.50 26.28 7.87
C TRP A 261 -11.21 24.95 7.61
N LEU A 262 -12.04 24.50 8.55
CA LEU A 262 -12.77 23.24 8.46
C LEU A 262 -14.28 23.52 8.51
N GLY A 263 -15.01 23.06 7.50
CA GLY A 263 -16.47 23.06 7.46
C GLY A 263 -17.00 21.63 7.36
N ILE A 264 -17.97 21.28 8.20
CA ILE A 264 -18.69 20.00 8.15
C ILE A 264 -20.15 20.30 7.84
N LEU A 265 -20.63 19.86 6.67
CA LEU A 265 -21.98 20.10 6.18
C LEU A 265 -22.87 18.87 6.43
N ASP A 266 -23.94 19.04 7.19
CA ASP A 266 -25.03 18.06 7.26
C ASP A 266 -25.91 18.20 6.02
N LEU A 267 -25.92 17.17 5.17
CA LEU A 267 -26.68 17.15 3.92
C LEU A 267 -28.20 17.02 4.12
N THR A 268 -28.63 16.54 5.29
CA THR A 268 -30.06 16.38 5.63
C THR A 268 -30.64 17.71 6.07
N THR A 269 -29.94 18.44 6.94
CA THR A 269 -30.42 19.71 7.49
C THR A 269 -29.94 20.93 6.70
N GLY A 270 -28.89 20.77 5.88
CA GLY A 270 -28.23 21.87 5.18
C GLY A 270 -27.40 22.78 6.09
N VAL A 271 -27.19 22.38 7.35
CA VAL A 271 -26.43 23.17 8.33
C VAL A 271 -24.96 22.80 8.25
N MET A 272 -24.09 23.81 8.12
CA MET A 272 -22.64 23.65 8.16
C MET A 272 -22.09 24.15 9.50
N THR A 273 -21.32 23.32 10.18
CA THR A 273 -20.52 23.75 11.34
C THR A 273 -19.10 24.04 10.89
N CYS A 274 -18.57 25.21 11.24
CA CYS A 274 -17.27 25.67 10.81
C CYS A 274 -16.34 25.92 12.00
N ALA A 275 -15.04 25.74 11.79
CA ALA A 275 -14.02 26.20 12.71
C ALA A 275 -12.79 26.71 11.93
N ASN A 276 -12.20 27.79 12.40
CA ASN A 276 -11.05 28.44 11.78
C ASN A 276 -9.86 28.42 12.76
N ALA A 277 -8.73 27.89 12.31
CA ALA A 277 -7.46 27.89 13.00
C ALA A 277 -6.42 28.69 12.20
N GLY A 278 -6.65 29.99 12.02
CA GLY A 278 -5.69 30.93 11.44
C GLY A 278 -5.66 30.99 9.91
N HIS A 279 -6.65 30.42 9.20
CA HIS A 279 -6.74 30.48 7.74
C HIS A 279 -7.66 31.64 7.29
N GLU A 280 -7.50 32.12 6.06
CA GLU A 280 -8.48 33.05 5.49
C GLU A 280 -9.88 32.42 5.36
N TYR A 281 -10.91 33.21 5.63
CA TYR A 281 -12.30 32.76 5.57
C TYR A 281 -12.73 32.50 4.12
N PRO A 282 -13.46 31.40 3.85
CA PRO A 282 -13.97 31.14 2.52
C PRO A 282 -15.06 32.15 2.14
N MET A 283 -15.24 32.34 0.83
CA MET A 283 -16.32 33.16 0.29
C MET A 283 -17.55 32.29 0.04
N LEU A 284 -18.67 32.67 0.63
CA LEU A 284 -19.98 32.04 0.42
C LEU A 284 -20.77 32.81 -0.63
N ARG A 285 -21.30 32.07 -1.61
CA ARG A 285 -22.20 32.59 -2.63
C ARG A 285 -23.55 31.88 -2.53
N LYS A 286 -24.62 32.65 -2.36
CA LYS A 286 -26.00 32.13 -2.45
C LYS A 286 -26.42 32.02 -3.92
N ALA A 287 -27.30 31.07 -4.22
CA ALA A 287 -27.87 30.93 -5.57
C ALA A 287 -28.53 32.24 -6.01
N GLY A 288 -28.02 32.83 -7.11
CA GLY A 288 -28.50 34.10 -7.66
C GLY A 288 -28.21 35.36 -6.82
N GLY A 289 -27.41 35.26 -5.75
CA GLY A 289 -27.19 36.35 -4.79
C GLY A 289 -25.73 36.77 -4.61
N ASP A 290 -25.55 37.71 -3.67
CA ASP A 290 -24.26 38.34 -3.35
C ASP A 290 -23.25 37.36 -2.75
N ILE A 291 -21.96 37.67 -2.95
CA ILE A 291 -20.81 36.93 -2.41
C ILE A 291 -20.38 37.62 -1.11
N ARG A 292 -20.19 36.86 -0.03
CA ARG A 292 -19.70 37.36 1.27
C ARG A 292 -18.69 36.41 1.89
N ALA A 293 -17.78 36.91 2.72
CA ALA A 293 -16.91 36.06 3.53
C ALA A 293 -17.73 35.37 4.65
N ASP A 294 -17.39 34.13 4.98
CA ASP A 294 -17.94 33.40 6.14
C ASP A 294 -17.26 33.90 7.42
N GLN A 295 -17.78 34.97 8.03
CA GLN A 295 -17.28 35.52 9.30
C GLN A 295 -18.05 34.98 10.50
#